data_AF-A0A7X5U0A1-F1
#
_entry.id   AF-A0A7X5U0A1-F1
#
_cell.length_a   1.000
_cell.length_b   1.000
_cell.length_c   1.000
_cell.angle_alpha   90.00
_cell.angle_beta   90.00
_cell.angle_gamma   90.00
#
_symmetry.space_group_name_H-M   'P 1'
#
loop_
_entity.id
_entity.type
_entity.pdbx_description
1 polymer ?
#
loop_
_entity_poly.entity_id
_entity_poly.type
_entity_poly.pdbx_seq_one_letter_code
_entity_poly.pdbx_strand_id
1 'polypeptide(L)' 'MAAPPEVRIAGVPWPTYKLIALLLGVLALVVVGAVSASAAAAVLTAAAVAAFTWILLGAVTH' A
#
# COMPACT_ATOMS: atom_id res chain seq x y z
N MET A 1 10.22 21.94 10.33
CA MET A 1 9.76 20.55 10.06
C MET A 1 10.01 20.30 8.59
N ALA A 2 10.83 19.31 8.22
CA ALA A 2 11.12 19.04 6.81
C ALA A 2 9.85 18.51 6.12
N ALA A 3 9.65 18.82 4.84
CA ALA A 3 8.55 18.26 4.07
C ALA A 3 8.68 16.72 4.03
N PRO A 4 7.57 15.96 4.15
CA PRO A 4 7.59 14.52 3.98
C PRO A 4 8.20 14.15 2.61
N PRO A 5 8.94 13.04 2.48
CA PRO A 5 9.51 12.63 1.21
C PRO A 5 8.40 12.38 0.16
N GLU A 6 8.61 12.90 -1.04
CA GLU A 6 7.65 12.88 -2.15
C GLU A 6 8.26 12.26 -3.42
N VAL A 7 7.40 11.68 -4.25
CA VAL A 7 7.75 11.16 -5.58
C VAL A 7 6.75 11.67 -6.60
N ARG A 8 7.23 12.05 -7.79
CA ARG A 8 6.37 12.55 -8.87
C ARG A 8 5.82 11.35 -9.66
N ILE A 9 4.50 11.17 -9.64
CA ILE A 9 3.82 10.12 -10.40
C ILE A 9 2.84 10.81 -11.36
N ALA A 10 3.03 10.62 -12.67
CA ALA A 10 2.22 11.27 -13.71
C ALA A 10 2.09 12.79 -13.52
N GLY A 11 3.15 13.44 -13.05
CA GLY A 11 3.18 14.89 -12.76
C GLY A 11 2.60 15.29 -11.40
N VAL A 12 1.95 14.38 -10.67
CA VAL A 12 1.37 14.64 -9.35
C VAL A 12 2.39 14.31 -8.26
N PRO A 13 2.65 15.21 -7.29
CA PRO A 13 3.44 14.87 -6.11
C PRO A 13 2.68 13.87 -5.24
N TRP A 14 3.28 12.70 -5.03
CA TRP A 14 2.76 11.66 -4.16
C TRP A 14 3.66 11.51 -2.94
N PRO A 15 3.09 11.47 -1.72
CA PRO A 15 3.84 11.06 -0.54
C PRO A 15 4.39 9.65 -0.70
N THR A 16 5.66 9.41 -0.33
CA THR A 16 6.32 8.11 -0.48
C THR A 16 5.58 6.97 0.24
N TYR A 17 4.87 7.26 1.35
CA TYR A 17 4.15 6.24 2.12
C TYR A 17 3.06 5.53 1.31
N LYS A 18 2.49 6.19 0.28
CA LYS A 18 1.50 5.56 -0.60
C LYS A 18 2.12 4.43 -1.42
N LEU A 19 3.38 4.57 -1.83
CA LEU A 19 4.11 3.50 -2.51
C LEU A 19 4.37 2.32 -1.57
N ILE A 20 4.71 2.58 -0.31
CA ILE A 20 4.89 1.53 0.71
C ILE A 20 3.58 0.74 0.88
N ALA A 21 2.44 1.43 1.01
CA ALA A 21 1.14 0.80 1.12
C ALA A 21 0.80 -0.08 -0.09
N LEU A 22 1.07 0.39 -1.31
CA LEU A 22 0.85 -0.40 -2.54
C LEU A 22 1.78 -1.62 -2.61
N LEU A 23 3.06 -1.48 -2.25
CA LEU A 23 4.02 -2.59 -2.24
C LEU A 23 3.59 -3.68 -1.24
N LEU A 24 3.15 -3.30 -0.04
CA LEU A 24 2.64 -4.26 0.94
C LEU A 24 1.35 -4.95 0.47
N GLY A 25 0.45 -4.22 -0.19
CA GLY A 25 -0.73 -4.81 -0.82
C GLY A 25 -0.38 -5.84 -1.89
N VAL A 26 0.55 -5.53 -2.79
CA VAL A 26 1.03 -6.47 -3.83
C VAL A 26 1.70 -7.69 -3.19
N LEU A 27 2.51 -7.49 -2.14
CA LEU A 27 3.13 -8.59 -1.42
C LEU A 27 2.06 -9.51 -0.79
N ALA A 28 1.06 -8.93 -0.11
CA ALA A 28 -0.05 -9.68 0.47
C ALA A 28 -0.84 -10.43 -0.61
N LEU A 29 -1.08 -9.83 -1.78
CA LEU A 29 -1.75 -10.49 -2.90
C LEU A 29 -1.00 -11.75 -3.34
N VAL A 30 0.32 -11.64 -3.54
CA VAL A 30 1.16 -12.76 -3.99
C VAL A 30 1.22 -13.85 -2.94
N VAL A 31 1.48 -13.50 -1.67
CA VAL A 31 1.61 -14.48 -0.58
C VAL A 31 0.29 -15.20 -0.32
N VAL A 32 -0.81 -14.46 -0.18
CA VAL A 32 -2.12 -15.07 0.09
C VAL A 32 -2.60 -15.86 -1.11
N GLY A 33 -2.42 -15.36 -2.33
CA GLY A 33 -2.76 -16.09 -3.54
C GLY A 33 -2.00 -17.41 -3.68
N ALA A 34 -0.68 -17.39 -3.42
CA ALA A 34 0.15 -18.58 -3.50
C ALA A 34 -0.20 -19.62 -2.42
N VAL A 35 -0.47 -19.19 -1.19
CA VAL A 35 -0.75 -20.11 -0.07
C VAL A 35 -2.17 -20.65 -0.10
N SER A 36 -3.16 -19.84 -0.51
CA SER A 36 -4.57 -20.22 -0.48
C SER A 36 -5.12 -20.76 -1.80
N ALA A 37 -4.42 -20.55 -2.92
CA ALA A 37 -4.92 -20.81 -4.28
C ALA A 37 -6.30 -20.16 -4.57
N SER A 38 -6.63 -19.06 -3.88
CA SER A 38 -7.91 -18.35 -4.01
C SER A 38 -7.71 -16.88 -4.39
N ALA A 39 -8.18 -16.51 -5.57
CA ALA A 39 -8.14 -15.11 -6.02
C ALA A 39 -9.01 -14.20 -5.14
N ALA A 40 -10.16 -14.69 -4.67
CA ALA A 40 -11.06 -13.91 -3.83
C ALA A 40 -10.42 -13.54 -2.48
N ALA A 41 -9.81 -14.51 -1.80
CA ALA A 41 -9.11 -14.27 -0.54
C ALA A 41 -7.92 -13.33 -0.75
N ALA A 42 -7.12 -13.58 -1.79
CA ALA A 42 -5.92 -12.79 -2.08
C ALA A 42 -6.23 -11.31 -2.32
N VAL A 43 -7.22 -11.00 -3.17
CA VAL A 43 -7.57 -9.60 -3.50
C VAL A 43 -8.12 -8.89 -2.28
N LEU A 44 -9.00 -9.52 -1.50
CA LEU A 44 -9.58 -8.91 -0.30
C LEU A 44 -8.51 -8.61 0.75
N THR A 45 -7.62 -9.57 1.04
CA THR A 45 -6.53 -9.37 2.00
C THR A 45 -5.54 -8.30 1.52
N ALA A 46 -5.17 -8.31 0.24
CA ALA A 46 -4.29 -7.29 -0.35
C ALA A 46 -4.88 -5.88 -0.25
N ALA A 47 -6.16 -5.72 -0.59
CA ALA A 47 -6.87 -4.45 -0.49
C ALA A 47 -6.94 -3.96 0.95
N ALA A 48 -7.23 -4.85 1.90
CA ALA A 48 -7.25 -4.52 3.33
C ALA A 48 -5.88 -4.06 3.83
N VAL A 49 -4.81 -4.78 3.49
CA VAL A 49 -3.42 -4.41 3.86
C VAL A 49 -3.05 -3.04 3.30
N ALA A 50 -3.28 -2.82 2.00
CA ALA A 50 -2.95 -1.54 1.36
C ALA A 50 -3.72 -0.37 1.99
N ALA A 51 -5.04 -0.52 2.19
CA ALA A 51 -5.87 0.51 2.79
C ALA A 51 -5.44 0.81 4.24
N PHE A 52 -5.20 -0.23 5.04
CA PHE A 52 -4.79 -0.07 6.43
C PHE A 52 -3.42 0.61 6.55
N THR A 53 -2.43 0.17 5.76
CA THR A 53 -1.11 0.81 5.74
C THR A 53 -1.19 2.26 5.27
N TRP A 54 -1.99 2.56 4.24
CA TRP A 54 -2.17 3.93 3.77
C TRP A 54 -2.75 4.82 4.86
N ILE A 55 -3.81 4.38 5.54
CA ILE A 55 -4.46 5.15 6.61
C ILE A 55 -3.50 5.36 7.76
N LEU A 56 -2.84 4.29 8.24
CA LEU A 56 -1.93 4.37 9.38
C LEU A 56 -0.74 5.28 9.10
N LEU A 57 -0.05 5.07 7.97
CA LEU A 57 1.11 5.90 7.60
C LEU A 57 0.68 7.33 7.29
N GLY A 58 -0.46 7.51 6.62
CA GLY A 58 -1.04 8.84 6.39
C GLY A 58 -1.30 9.57 7.69
N ALA A 59 -1.86 8.91 8.70
CA ALA A 59 -2.16 9.53 10.00
C ALA A 59 -0.91 9.92 10.81
N VAL A 60 0.22 9.24 10.64
CA VAL A 60 1.47 9.55 11.38
C VAL A 60 2.45 10.44 10.60
N THR A 61 2.25 10.60 9.29
CA THR A 61 3.14 11.40 8.42
C THR A 61 2.49 12.67 7.87
N HIS A 62 1.19 12.87 8.08
CA HIS A 62 0.50 14.16 7.90
C HIS A 62 0.71 15.08 9.10
#